data_AF-A0A8I1QKZ9-F1
#
_entry.id   AF-A0A8I1QKZ9-F1
#
_cell.length_a   1.000
_cell.length_b   1.000
_cell.length_c   1.000
_cell.angle_alpha   90.00
_cell.angle_beta   90.00
_cell.angle_gamma   90.00
#
_symmetry.space_group_name_H-M   'P 1'
#
loop_
_entity.id
_entity.type
_entity.pdbx_description
1 polymer ?
#
loop_
_entity_poly.entity_id
_entity_poly.type
_entity_poly.pdbx_seq_one_letter_code
_entity_poly.pdbx_strand_id
1 'polypeptide(L)'
;MEQPRTRRADPTGPTVFIAFSVIGVAYIIGAKALSVDAVMVTLVPVLLMIGYAVCIWLFKALRLRSDQSGDNFYYMGFIYTLTSLAVTLIQYADGTNAAEIIRNFGVAVASTIAGIVLRIVFNLFRRDPVEVEHESRLELSEAARRVRQELNGMLLEFSHFGRTQQQMALEAMDEYRARAEETTGTLVELLGSEAHVEAIARARDELEQTQKLLVEINLALAEIPGLLRHRRRVGFWRRLAFWAPIEALPRHERT
;
A
#
# COMPACT_ATOMS: atom_id res chain seq x y z
N MET A 1 12.89 34.78 -10.51
CA MET A 1 14.20 34.52 -9.88
C MET A 1 14.05 34.81 -8.39
N GLU A 2 13.61 33.83 -7.61
CA GLU A 2 13.55 33.95 -6.15
C GLU A 2 14.96 33.82 -5.58
N GLN A 3 15.42 34.84 -4.86
CA GLN A 3 16.68 34.77 -4.13
C GLN A 3 16.54 33.76 -2.97
N PRO A 4 17.55 32.91 -2.72
CA PRO A 4 17.50 32.00 -1.59
C PRO A 4 17.56 32.82 -0.30
N ARG A 5 16.52 32.71 0.53
CA ARG A 5 16.49 33.28 1.88
C ARG A 5 17.71 32.78 2.65
N THR A 6 18.70 33.64 2.86
CA THR A 6 19.84 33.34 3.73
C THR A 6 19.31 33.13 5.15
N ARG A 7 19.22 31.87 5.55
CA ARG A 7 18.88 31.47 6.92
C ARG A 7 19.93 32.12 7.84
N ARG A 8 19.54 33.14 8.62
CA ARG A 8 20.42 33.74 9.63
C ARG A 8 20.97 32.59 10.48
N ALA A 9 22.30 32.41 10.45
CA ALA A 9 22.96 31.48 11.33
C ALA A 9 22.67 31.92 12.77
N ASP A 10 21.99 31.08 13.54
CA ASP A 10 21.75 31.34 14.95
C ASP A 10 23.08 31.19 15.70
N PRO A 11 23.68 32.27 16.24
CA PRO A 11 25.00 32.22 16.84
C PRO A 11 24.99 31.59 18.24
N THR A 12 23.82 31.29 18.81
CA THR A 12 23.66 30.85 20.20
C THR A 12 24.49 29.60 20.53
N GLY A 13 24.47 28.59 19.67
CA GLY A 13 25.24 27.35 19.84
C GLY A 13 26.76 27.57 19.96
N PRO A 14 27.40 28.18 18.95
CA PRO A 14 28.82 28.53 19.01
C PRO A 14 29.20 29.42 20.20
N THR A 15 28.36 30.39 20.55
CA THR A 15 28.63 31.28 21.70
C THR A 15 28.69 30.51 23.02
N VAL A 16 27.78 29.56 23.24
CA VAL A 16 27.80 28.73 24.47
C VAL A 16 29.06 27.86 24.52
N PHE A 17 29.46 27.24 23.41
CA PHE A 17 30.70 26.47 23.35
C PHE A 17 31.93 27.31 23.71
N ILE A 18 32.05 28.51 23.13
CA ILE A 18 33.17 29.41 23.42
C ILE A 18 33.15 29.83 24.89
N ALA A 19 31.99 30.16 25.44
CA ALA A 19 31.86 30.54 26.84
C ALA A 19 32.35 29.45 27.79
N PHE A 20 31.90 28.20 27.60
CA PHE A 20 32.36 27.07 28.40
C PHE A 20 33.87 26.83 28.24
N SER A 21 34.40 26.91 27.03
CA SER A 21 35.84 26.76 26.75
C SER A 21 36.67 27.79 27.50
N VAL A 22 36.28 29.06 27.43
CA VAL A 22 36.99 30.17 28.09
C VAL A 22 36.90 30.04 29.61
N ILE A 23 35.74 29.66 30.15
CA ILE A 23 35.55 29.42 31.59
C ILE A 23 36.48 28.29 32.07
N GLY A 24 36.57 27.19 31.33
CA GLY A 24 37.45 26.07 31.69
C GLY A 24 38.93 26.45 31.63
N VAL A 25 39.36 27.19 30.61
CA VAL A 25 40.73 27.72 30.50
C VAL A 25 41.06 28.65 31.67
N ALA A 26 40.19 29.62 31.97
CA ALA A 26 40.36 30.55 33.08
C ALA A 26 40.44 29.83 34.42
N TYR A 27 39.58 28.83 34.63
CA TYR A 27 39.61 27.98 35.83
C TYR A 27 40.94 27.23 35.95
N ILE A 28 41.43 26.58 34.90
CA ILE A 28 42.68 25.80 34.94
C ILE A 28 43.88 26.70 35.29
N ILE A 29 43.96 27.88 34.67
CA ILE A 29 45.01 28.86 34.95
C ILE A 29 44.93 29.32 36.41
N GLY A 30 43.74 29.71 36.88
CA GLY A 30 43.53 30.16 38.26
C GLY A 30 43.79 29.08 39.30
N ALA A 31 43.33 27.86 39.07
CA ALA A 31 43.52 26.72 39.98
C ALA A 31 44.99 26.34 40.11
N LYS A 32 45.74 26.34 39.01
CA LYS A 32 47.19 26.09 39.05
C LYS A 32 47.98 27.24 39.68
N ALA A 33 47.55 28.49 39.48
CA ALA A 33 48.16 29.65 40.15
C ALA A 33 47.97 29.62 41.68
N LEU A 34 46.87 29.03 42.16
CA LEU A 34 46.59 28.82 43.59
C LEU A 34 47.14 27.49 44.13
N SER A 35 47.95 26.77 43.35
CA SER A 35 48.51 25.45 43.71
C SER A 35 47.44 24.43 44.17
N VAL A 36 46.27 24.47 43.54
CA VAL A 36 45.18 23.52 43.79
C VAL A 36 45.60 22.11 43.34
N ASP A 37 45.11 21.09 44.06
CA ASP A 37 45.42 19.70 43.76
C ASP A 37 45.07 19.30 42.31
N ALA A 38 45.95 18.50 41.70
CA ALA A 38 45.85 18.03 40.32
C ALA A 38 44.49 17.41 39.99
N VAL A 39 43.88 16.67 40.94
CA VAL A 39 42.59 16.03 40.74
C VAL A 39 41.49 17.07 40.53
N MET A 40 41.48 18.14 41.31
CA MET A 40 40.49 19.21 41.19
C MET A 40 40.68 20.01 39.89
N VAL A 41 41.94 20.24 39.51
CA VAL A 41 42.30 20.91 38.24
C VAL A 41 41.73 20.19 37.03
N THR A 42 41.59 18.86 37.06
CA THR A 42 40.97 18.06 35.98
C THR A 42 39.49 17.81 36.19
N LEU A 43 39.04 17.58 37.42
CA LEU A 43 37.65 17.23 37.72
C LEU A 43 36.68 18.32 37.29
N VAL A 44 37.00 19.60 37.57
CA VAL A 44 36.13 20.72 37.21
C VAL A 44 36.00 20.90 35.70
N PRO A 45 37.07 20.86 34.88
CA PRO A 45 36.94 20.81 33.41
C PRO A 45 36.06 19.67 32.90
N VAL A 46 36.19 18.46 33.48
CA VAL A 46 35.32 17.33 33.11
C VAL A 46 33.86 17.62 33.48
N LEU A 47 33.60 18.18 34.65
CA LEU A 47 32.26 18.61 35.06
C LEU A 47 31.71 19.73 34.17
N LEU A 48 32.55 20.66 33.71
CA LEU A 48 32.15 21.69 32.75
C LEU A 48 31.75 21.08 31.40
N MET A 49 32.47 20.05 30.93
CA MET A 49 32.07 19.30 29.72
C MET A 49 30.74 18.59 29.93
N ILE A 50 30.52 17.96 31.08
CA ILE A 50 29.23 17.34 31.41
C ILE A 50 28.11 18.40 31.51
N GLY A 51 28.40 19.55 32.12
CA GLY A 51 27.46 20.68 32.18
C GLY A 51 27.08 21.19 30.80
N TYR A 52 28.05 21.33 29.89
CA TYR A 52 27.81 21.66 28.50
C TYR A 52 26.93 20.60 27.80
N ALA A 53 27.19 19.31 28.04
CA ALA A 53 26.36 18.22 27.54
C ALA A 53 24.90 18.32 28.03
N VAL A 54 24.69 18.60 29.31
CA VAL A 54 23.35 18.78 29.89
C VAL A 54 22.67 20.02 29.29
N CYS A 55 23.38 21.13 29.06
CA CYS A 55 22.82 22.31 28.39
C CYS A 55 22.33 21.99 26.97
N ILE A 56 23.13 21.27 26.17
CA ILE A 56 22.70 20.85 24.82
C ILE A 56 21.47 19.94 24.89
N TRP A 57 21.45 19.03 25.88
CA TRP A 57 20.34 18.08 26.04
C TRP A 57 19.03 18.76 26.45
N LEU A 58 19.08 19.72 27.39
CA LEU A 58 17.90 20.44 27.91
C LEU A 58 17.36 21.48 26.92
N PHE A 59 18.24 22.23 26.25
CA PHE A 59 17.84 23.35 25.40
C PHE A 59 17.84 22.95 23.93
N LYS A 60 16.65 22.69 23.37
CA LYS A 60 16.47 22.41 21.92
C LYS A 60 17.03 23.51 21.01
N ALA A 61 17.06 24.77 21.47
CA ALA A 61 17.65 25.89 20.74
C ALA A 61 19.19 25.80 20.63
N LEU A 62 19.84 25.06 21.53
CA LEU A 62 21.29 24.80 21.52
C LEU A 62 21.64 23.49 20.81
N ARG A 63 20.69 22.82 20.16
CA ARG A 63 20.98 21.70 19.26
C ARG A 63 21.66 22.26 18.01
N LEU A 64 22.98 22.49 18.10
CA LEU A 64 23.81 22.51 16.90
C LEU A 64 23.65 21.17 16.19
N ARG A 65 23.91 21.15 14.88
CA ARG A 65 23.93 19.90 14.12
C ARG A 65 24.79 18.89 14.89
N SER A 66 24.26 17.68 15.07
CA SER A 66 24.79 16.72 16.04
C SER A 66 26.23 16.27 15.75
N ASP A 67 26.70 16.47 14.51
CA ASP A 67 28.10 16.35 14.10
C ASP A 67 29.00 17.35 14.85
N GLN A 68 28.57 18.60 14.96
CA GLN A 68 29.33 19.70 15.56
C GLN A 68 29.42 19.59 17.09
N SER A 69 28.36 19.08 17.74
CA SER A 69 28.36 18.94 19.21
C SER A 69 29.38 17.90 19.70
N GLY A 70 29.55 16.79 18.97
CA GLY A 70 30.59 15.79 19.25
C GLY A 70 32.00 16.39 19.12
N ASP A 71 32.24 17.13 18.05
CA ASP A 71 33.53 17.79 17.81
C ASP A 71 33.83 18.88 18.87
N ASN A 72 32.81 19.57 19.39
CA ASN A 72 32.98 20.52 20.50
C ASN A 72 33.56 19.84 21.76
N PHE A 73 33.11 18.63 22.12
CA PHE A 73 33.71 17.90 23.26
C PHE A 73 35.17 17.54 23.01
N TYR A 74 35.50 17.15 21.79
CA TYR A 74 36.89 16.89 21.40
C TYR A 74 37.76 18.13 21.57
N TYR A 75 37.32 19.28 21.03
CA TYR A 75 38.07 20.52 21.14
C TYR A 75 38.19 21.01 22.58
N MET A 76 37.14 20.91 23.39
CA MET A 76 37.18 21.26 24.81
C MET A 76 38.21 20.42 25.57
N GLY A 77 38.15 19.09 25.44
CA GLY A 77 39.11 18.19 26.09
C GLY A 77 40.56 18.44 25.65
N PHE A 78 40.76 18.75 24.36
CA PHE A 78 42.07 19.09 23.82
C PHE A 78 42.60 20.43 24.38
N ILE A 79 41.79 21.49 24.33
CA ILE A 79 42.15 22.83 24.81
C ILE A 79 42.47 22.81 26.30
N TYR A 80 41.65 22.13 27.11
CA TYR A 80 41.88 22.03 28.56
C TYR A 80 43.18 21.33 28.90
N THR A 81 43.48 20.21 28.24
CA THR A 81 44.72 19.49 28.47
C THR A 81 45.93 20.28 28.00
N LEU A 82 45.88 20.93 26.84
CA LEU A 82 46.96 21.79 26.37
C LEU A 82 47.20 22.97 27.33
N THR A 83 46.14 23.59 27.83
CA THR A 83 46.23 24.69 28.80
C THR A 83 46.88 24.19 30.10
N SER A 84 46.41 23.06 30.62
CA SER A 84 46.96 22.47 31.85
C SER A 84 48.44 22.11 31.70
N LEU A 85 48.82 21.54 30.56
CA LEU A 85 50.22 21.21 30.25
C LEU A 85 51.09 22.47 30.09
N ALA A 86 50.60 23.48 29.37
CA ALA A 86 51.31 24.73 29.17
C ALA A 86 51.61 25.42 30.51
N VAL A 87 50.62 25.52 31.41
CA VAL A 87 50.83 26.13 32.74
C VAL A 87 51.79 25.29 33.58
N THR A 88 51.69 23.95 33.52
CA THR A 88 52.61 23.05 34.26
C THR A 88 54.05 23.22 33.79
N LEU A 89 54.29 23.41 32.49
CA LEU A 89 55.62 23.64 31.92
C LEU A 89 56.19 25.00 32.33
N ILE A 90 55.36 26.04 32.43
CA ILE A 90 55.79 27.36 32.93
C ILE A 90 56.23 27.24 34.40
N GLN A 91 55.42 26.61 35.25
CA GLN A 91 55.75 26.41 36.67
C GLN A 91 57.01 25.56 36.88
N TYR A 92 57.28 24.61 35.97
CA TYR A 92 58.53 23.84 36.02
C TYR A 92 59.77 24.72 35.86
N ALA A 93 59.73 25.71 34.97
CA ALA A 93 60.85 26.63 34.79
C ALA A 93 61.19 27.41 36.07
N ASP A 94 60.23 27.56 36.98
CA ASP A 94 60.37 28.25 38.27
C ASP A 94 60.86 27.34 39.43
N GLY A 95 61.25 26.10 39.14
CA GLY A 95 61.89 25.19 40.11
C GLY A 95 61.02 24.05 40.65
N THR A 96 59.88 23.76 39.99
CA THR A 96 58.99 22.65 40.38
C THR A 96 59.64 21.28 40.12
N ASN A 97 59.33 20.26 40.92
CA ASN A 97 59.91 18.91 40.79
C ASN A 97 59.36 18.17 39.54
N ALA A 98 60.23 17.48 38.81
CA ALA A 98 59.86 16.64 37.65
C ALA A 98 58.78 15.58 37.96
N ALA A 99 58.79 15.01 39.17
CA ALA A 99 57.76 14.04 39.58
C ALA A 99 56.35 14.66 39.64
N GLU A 100 56.26 15.94 40.01
CA GLU A 100 55.00 16.67 40.09
C GLU A 100 54.44 16.99 38.70
N ILE A 101 55.32 17.27 37.73
CA ILE A 101 54.93 17.44 36.32
C ILE A 101 54.28 16.16 35.78
N ILE A 102 54.91 15.01 36.01
CA ILE A 102 54.40 13.73 35.49
C ILE A 102 53.01 13.43 36.08
N ARG A 103 52.83 13.69 37.37
CA ARG A 103 51.52 13.57 38.04
C ARG A 103 50.49 14.53 37.44
N ASN A 104 50.82 15.81 37.33
CA ASN A 104 49.94 16.83 36.74
C ASN A 104 49.60 16.53 35.27
N PHE A 105 50.56 15.99 34.53
CA PHE A 105 50.39 15.56 33.14
C PHE A 105 49.42 14.39 33.03
N GLY A 106 49.64 13.31 33.79
CA GLY A 106 48.77 12.14 33.77
C GLY A 106 47.32 12.48 34.12
N VAL A 107 47.13 13.35 35.12
CA VAL A 107 45.80 13.82 35.51
C VAL A 107 45.20 14.77 34.46
N ALA A 108 46.00 15.59 33.76
CA ALA A 108 45.51 16.41 32.64
C ALA A 108 45.14 15.59 31.40
N VAL A 109 45.79 14.46 31.13
CA VAL A 109 45.42 13.57 30.02
C VAL A 109 44.02 12.96 30.26
N ALA A 110 43.62 12.77 31.52
CA ALA A 110 42.29 12.24 31.85
C ALA A 110 41.15 13.15 31.34
N SER A 111 41.32 14.48 31.28
CA SER A 111 40.31 15.36 30.65
C SER A 111 40.24 15.19 29.14
N THR A 112 41.34 14.90 28.45
CA THR A 112 41.30 14.57 27.01
C THR A 112 40.56 13.26 26.78
N ILE A 113 40.85 12.25 27.60
CA ILE A 113 40.17 10.95 27.52
C ILE A 113 38.67 11.14 27.75
N ALA A 114 38.29 11.89 28.80
CA ALA A 114 36.89 12.21 29.06
C ALA A 114 36.23 12.92 27.87
N GLY A 115 36.94 13.86 27.22
CA GLY A 115 36.43 14.54 26.03
C GLY A 115 36.23 13.64 24.82
N ILE A 116 37.14 12.70 24.57
CA ILE A 116 37.00 11.70 23.50
C ILE A 116 35.85 10.73 23.82
N VAL A 117 35.73 10.26 25.06
CA VAL A 117 34.61 9.41 25.48
C VAL A 117 33.29 10.13 25.29
N LEU A 118 33.20 11.39 25.70
CA LEU A 118 31.98 12.18 25.57
C LEU A 118 31.63 12.46 24.10
N ARG A 119 32.64 12.72 23.24
CA ARG A 119 32.47 12.76 21.77
C ARG A 119 31.87 11.47 21.25
N ILE A 120 32.42 10.32 21.64
CA ILE A 120 31.94 9.01 21.21
C ILE A 120 30.49 8.84 21.65
N VAL A 121 30.18 9.05 22.93
CA VAL A 121 28.82 8.93 23.48
C VAL A 121 27.82 9.83 22.73
N PHE A 122 28.14 11.10 22.49
CA PHE A 122 27.28 12.00 21.72
C PHE A 122 27.12 11.58 20.25
N ASN A 123 28.18 11.05 19.64
CA ASN A 123 28.11 10.50 18.29
C ASN A 123 27.31 9.19 18.23
N LEU A 124 27.23 8.41 19.32
CA LEU A 124 26.32 7.26 19.41
C LEU A 124 24.85 7.70 19.53
N PHE A 125 24.57 8.82 20.21
CA PHE A 125 23.23 9.41 20.29
C PHE A 125 22.79 10.13 18.99
N ARG A 126 23.65 10.20 17.97
CA ARG A 126 23.43 10.85 16.65
C ARG A 126 22.27 10.31 15.82
N ARG A 127 21.58 9.23 16.22
CA ARG A 127 20.30 8.85 15.61
C ARG A 127 19.22 9.84 16.09
N ASP A 128 19.27 11.06 15.59
CA ASP A 128 18.32 12.11 15.95
C ASP A 128 16.96 11.73 15.33
N PRO A 129 15.93 11.42 16.15
CA PRO A 129 14.63 10.97 15.64
C PRO A 129 13.95 11.99 14.71
N VAL A 130 14.37 13.25 14.73
CA VAL A 130 13.80 14.34 13.94
C VAL A 130 14.23 14.30 12.47
N GLU A 131 15.47 13.91 12.18
CA GLU A 131 15.95 13.80 10.79
C GLU A 131 15.35 12.55 10.13
N VAL A 132 15.25 11.45 10.89
CA VAL A 132 14.49 10.25 10.49
C VAL A 132 13.03 10.58 10.23
N GLU A 133 12.40 11.44 11.05
CA GLU A 133 11.01 11.87 10.83
C GLU A 133 10.86 12.67 9.52
N HIS A 134 11.80 13.57 9.20
CA HIS A 134 11.73 14.36 7.99
C HIS A 134 11.95 13.51 6.73
N GLU A 135 12.95 12.62 6.76
CA GLU A 135 13.22 11.65 5.71
C GLU A 135 12.02 10.71 5.51
N SER A 136 11.46 10.17 6.60
CA SER A 136 10.26 9.31 6.57
C SER A 136 9.03 10.06 6.02
N ARG A 137 8.86 11.35 6.33
CA ARG A 137 7.78 12.17 5.75
C ARG A 137 7.96 12.37 4.25
N LEU A 138 9.20 12.53 3.79
CA LEU A 138 9.52 12.70 2.38
C LEU A 138 9.28 11.39 1.62
N GLU A 139 9.79 10.27 2.13
CA GLU A 139 9.55 8.93 1.61
C GLU A 139 8.05 8.60 1.57
N LEU A 140 7.30 8.92 2.63
CA LEU A 140 5.85 8.70 2.68
C LEU A 140 5.12 9.56 1.64
N SER A 141 5.54 10.81 1.44
CA SER A 141 4.99 11.69 0.39
C SER A 141 5.28 11.15 -1.02
N GLU A 142 6.49 10.64 -1.27
CA GLU A 142 6.85 10.03 -2.54
C GLU A 142 6.08 8.72 -2.80
N ALA A 143 5.98 7.86 -1.78
CA ALA A 143 5.17 6.64 -1.84
C ALA A 143 3.70 6.96 -2.13
N ALA A 144 3.12 7.94 -1.44
CA ALA A 144 1.76 8.39 -1.69
C ALA A 144 1.57 8.94 -3.11
N ARG A 145 2.56 9.68 -3.64
CA ARG A 145 2.54 10.16 -5.03
C ARG A 145 2.57 9.01 -6.03
N ARG A 146 3.40 7.99 -5.80
CA ARG A 146 3.49 6.79 -6.65
C ARG A 146 2.18 6.00 -6.64
N VAL A 147 1.62 5.74 -5.45
CA VAL A 147 0.31 5.08 -5.31
C VAL A 147 -0.78 5.85 -6.05
N ARG A 148 -0.81 7.18 -5.92
CA ARG A 148 -1.78 8.01 -6.65
C ARG A 148 -1.62 7.91 -8.17
N GLN A 149 -0.39 7.83 -8.68
CA GLN A 149 -0.11 7.66 -10.10
C GLN A 149 -0.57 6.30 -10.61
N GLU A 150 -0.28 5.22 -9.87
CA GLU A 150 -0.74 3.86 -10.20
C GLU A 150 -2.27 3.75 -10.16
N LEU A 151 -2.93 4.33 -9.15
CA LEU A 151 -4.39 4.39 -9.07
C LEU A 151 -5.02 5.15 -10.25
N ASN A 152 -4.44 6.27 -10.67
CA ASN A 152 -4.91 6.99 -11.86
C ASN A 152 -4.75 6.15 -13.14
N GLY A 153 -3.65 5.41 -13.26
CA GLY A 153 -3.45 4.46 -14.36
C GLY A 153 -4.52 3.36 -14.37
N MET A 154 -4.75 2.73 -13.22
CA MET A 154 -5.79 1.71 -13.07
C MET A 154 -7.18 2.24 -13.39
N LEU A 155 -7.53 3.46 -12.97
CA LEU A 155 -8.82 4.07 -13.30
C LEU A 155 -9.03 4.25 -14.80
N LEU A 156 -7.99 4.67 -15.53
CA LEU A 156 -8.03 4.79 -16.99
C LEU A 156 -8.24 3.42 -17.65
N GLU A 157 -7.50 2.41 -17.21
CA GLU A 157 -7.61 1.05 -17.73
C GLU A 157 -8.99 0.43 -17.43
N PHE A 158 -9.54 0.67 -16.24
CA PHE A 158 -10.89 0.23 -15.88
C PHE A 158 -11.97 0.88 -16.75
N SER A 159 -11.82 2.17 -17.07
CA SER A 159 -12.72 2.86 -17.99
C SER A 159 -12.65 2.31 -19.42
N HIS A 160 -11.45 1.93 -19.86
CA HIS A 160 -11.25 1.28 -21.15
C HIS A 160 -11.90 -0.10 -21.17
N PHE A 161 -11.62 -0.92 -20.15
CA PHE A 161 -12.21 -2.24 -19.98
C PHE A 161 -13.75 -2.19 -19.96
N GLY A 162 -14.34 -1.25 -19.22
CA GLY A 162 -15.79 -1.08 -19.18
C GLY A 162 -16.41 -0.80 -20.56
N ARG A 163 -15.78 0.09 -21.35
CA ARG A 163 -16.22 0.37 -22.72
C ARG A 163 -16.07 -0.83 -23.65
N THR A 164 -14.93 -1.52 -23.59
CA THR A 164 -14.69 -2.73 -24.39
C THR A 164 -15.68 -3.84 -24.03
N GLN A 165 -15.96 -4.05 -22.73
CA GLN A 165 -16.95 -5.03 -22.29
C GLN A 165 -18.37 -4.69 -22.77
N GLN A 166 -18.77 -3.42 -22.70
CA GLN A 166 -20.07 -2.99 -23.21
C GLN A 166 -20.16 -3.21 -24.74
N GLN A 167 -19.09 -2.92 -25.48
CA GLN A 167 -19.03 -3.15 -26.92
C GLN A 167 -19.12 -4.65 -27.25
N MET A 168 -18.32 -5.50 -26.61
CA MET A 168 -18.37 -6.94 -26.82
C MET A 168 -19.75 -7.52 -26.47
N ALA A 169 -20.41 -7.01 -25.42
CA ALA A 169 -21.75 -7.44 -25.06
C ALA A 169 -22.78 -7.07 -26.14
N LEU A 170 -22.68 -5.86 -26.72
CA LEU A 170 -23.55 -5.45 -27.83
C LEU A 170 -23.30 -6.28 -29.09
N GLU A 171 -22.03 -6.47 -29.48
CA GLU A 171 -21.64 -7.30 -30.62
C GLU A 171 -22.12 -8.74 -30.45
N ALA A 172 -21.96 -9.32 -29.25
CA ALA A 172 -22.46 -10.65 -28.95
C ALA A 172 -23.99 -10.73 -29.09
N MET A 173 -24.75 -9.73 -28.62
CA MET A 173 -26.21 -9.71 -28.76
C MET A 173 -26.65 -9.61 -30.21
N ASP A 174 -25.98 -8.80 -31.02
CA ASP A 174 -26.29 -8.68 -32.45
C ASP A 174 -25.92 -9.97 -33.22
N GLU A 175 -24.79 -10.59 -32.90
CA GLU A 175 -24.41 -11.91 -33.41
C GLU A 175 -25.44 -12.98 -33.03
N TYR A 176 -25.91 -13.00 -31.76
CA TYR A 176 -26.95 -13.93 -31.31
C TYR A 176 -28.28 -13.70 -32.05
N ARG A 177 -28.68 -12.46 -32.31
CA ARG A 177 -29.87 -12.14 -33.10
C ARG A 177 -29.74 -12.62 -34.54
N ALA A 178 -28.62 -12.32 -35.19
CA ALA A 178 -28.35 -12.75 -36.56
C ALA A 178 -28.40 -14.28 -36.69
N ARG A 179 -27.76 -15.01 -35.76
CA ARG A 179 -27.81 -16.48 -35.71
C ARG A 179 -29.21 -17.01 -35.43
N ALA A 180 -29.98 -16.35 -34.56
CA ALA A 180 -31.36 -16.74 -34.29
C ALA A 180 -32.24 -16.56 -35.52
N GLU A 181 -32.07 -15.47 -36.27
CA GLU A 181 -32.76 -15.23 -37.54
C GLU A 181 -32.37 -16.25 -38.62
N GLU A 182 -31.08 -16.58 -38.76
CA GLU A 182 -30.60 -17.61 -39.69
C GLU A 182 -31.16 -18.99 -39.35
N THR A 183 -31.12 -19.36 -38.06
CA THR A 183 -31.68 -20.64 -37.57
C THR A 183 -33.19 -20.69 -37.78
N THR A 184 -33.88 -19.57 -37.54
CA THR A 184 -35.33 -19.48 -37.78
C THR A 184 -35.65 -19.55 -39.26
N GLY A 185 -34.86 -18.89 -40.12
CA GLY A 185 -35.00 -18.93 -41.57
C GLY A 185 -34.82 -20.33 -42.14
N THR A 186 -33.77 -21.05 -41.72
CA THR A 186 -33.55 -22.46 -42.08
C THR A 186 -34.65 -23.38 -41.57
N LEU A 187 -35.15 -23.18 -40.34
CA LEU A 187 -36.31 -23.91 -39.83
C LEU A 187 -37.57 -23.67 -40.67
N VAL A 188 -37.84 -22.41 -41.04
CA VAL A 188 -38.98 -22.05 -41.90
C VAL A 188 -38.84 -22.64 -43.30
N GLU A 189 -37.63 -22.66 -43.86
CA GLU A 189 -37.35 -23.26 -45.18
C GLU A 189 -37.55 -24.78 -45.17
N LEU A 190 -37.08 -25.46 -44.12
CA LEU A 190 -37.28 -26.91 -43.94
C LEU A 190 -38.77 -27.27 -43.77
N LEU A 191 -39.51 -26.47 -42.98
CA LEU A 191 -40.96 -26.65 -42.75
C LEU A 191 -41.82 -26.23 -43.96
N GLY A 192 -41.35 -25.26 -44.72
CA GLY A 192 -42.03 -24.72 -45.91
C GLY A 192 -41.79 -25.53 -47.18
N SER A 193 -40.93 -26.55 -47.15
CA SER A 193 -40.78 -27.45 -48.29
C SER A 193 -42.09 -28.19 -48.56
N GLU A 194 -42.60 -28.06 -49.79
CA GLU A 194 -43.87 -28.66 -50.24
C GLU A 194 -43.92 -30.18 -49.97
N ALA A 195 -42.76 -30.84 -49.93
CA ALA A 195 -42.61 -32.27 -49.65
C ALA A 195 -43.16 -32.70 -48.28
N HIS A 196 -43.05 -31.88 -47.24
CA HIS A 196 -43.56 -32.24 -45.91
C HIS A 196 -45.05 -31.92 -45.76
N VAL A 197 -45.53 -30.82 -46.34
CA VAL A 197 -46.96 -30.49 -46.39
C VAL A 197 -47.72 -31.58 -47.17
N GLU A 198 -47.17 -32.05 -48.29
CA GLU A 198 -47.75 -33.13 -49.09
C GLU A 198 -47.69 -34.48 -48.35
N ALA A 199 -46.61 -34.79 -47.64
CA ALA A 199 -46.53 -35.99 -46.82
C ALA A 199 -47.54 -36.01 -45.66
N ILE A 200 -47.76 -34.86 -45.01
CA ILE A 200 -48.78 -34.72 -43.95
C ILE A 200 -50.19 -34.83 -44.54
N ALA A 201 -50.44 -34.23 -45.70
CA ALA A 201 -51.73 -34.34 -46.40
C ALA A 201 -52.04 -35.80 -46.78
N ARG A 202 -51.08 -36.54 -47.35
CA ARG A 202 -51.25 -37.97 -47.69
C ARG A 202 -51.52 -38.83 -46.45
N ALA A 203 -50.78 -38.61 -45.37
CA ALA A 203 -50.98 -39.34 -44.12
C ALA A 203 -52.38 -39.07 -43.52
N ARG A 204 -52.88 -37.84 -43.64
CA ARG A 204 -54.24 -37.48 -43.22
C ARG A 204 -55.31 -38.21 -44.05
N ASP A 205 -55.14 -38.25 -45.37
CA ASP A 205 -56.08 -38.93 -46.27
C ASP A 205 -56.11 -40.45 -46.02
N GLU A 206 -54.95 -41.09 -45.80
CA GLU A 206 -54.87 -42.51 -45.41
C GLU A 206 -55.59 -42.79 -44.08
N LEU A 207 -55.43 -41.91 -43.09
CA LEU A 207 -56.13 -42.02 -41.80
C LEU A 207 -57.65 -41.90 -41.94
N GLU A 208 -58.15 -40.95 -42.73
CA GLU A 208 -59.59 -40.82 -42.99
C GLU A 208 -60.15 -42.06 -43.71
N GLN A 209 -59.39 -42.62 -44.65
CA GLN A 209 -59.80 -43.82 -45.37
C GLN A 209 -59.84 -45.06 -44.45
N THR A 210 -58.85 -45.20 -43.58
CA THR A 210 -58.80 -46.26 -42.56
C THR A 210 -59.96 -46.13 -41.57
N GLN A 211 -60.30 -44.90 -41.16
CA GLN A 211 -61.44 -44.65 -40.29
C GLN A 211 -62.78 -45.03 -40.95
N LYS A 212 -62.97 -44.69 -42.23
CA LYS A 212 -64.17 -45.09 -43.00
C LYS A 212 -64.30 -46.60 -43.10
N LEU A 213 -63.20 -47.31 -43.40
CA LEU A 213 -63.18 -48.77 -43.46
C LEU A 213 -63.52 -49.40 -42.09
N LEU A 214 -63.01 -48.84 -40.99
CA LEU A 214 -63.35 -49.31 -39.64
C LEU A 214 -64.84 -49.12 -39.32
N VAL A 215 -65.45 -48.03 -39.79
CA VAL A 215 -66.90 -47.78 -39.64
C VAL A 215 -67.71 -48.78 -40.47
N GLU A 216 -67.33 -49.01 -41.73
CA GLU A 216 -67.98 -49.99 -42.59
C GLU A 216 -67.87 -51.42 -42.05
N ILE A 217 -66.68 -51.82 -41.57
CA ILE A 217 -66.49 -53.12 -40.92
C ILE A 217 -67.37 -53.25 -39.68
N ASN A 218 -67.47 -52.19 -38.86
CA ASN A 218 -68.31 -52.22 -37.66
C ASN A 218 -69.82 -52.30 -37.99
N LEU A 219 -70.26 -51.67 -39.08
CA LEU A 219 -71.63 -51.79 -39.60
C LEU A 219 -71.91 -53.20 -40.16
N ALA A 220 -71.00 -53.74 -40.98
CA ALA A 220 -71.13 -55.09 -41.52
C ALA A 220 -71.12 -56.18 -40.42
N LEU A 221 -70.31 -55.99 -39.36
CA LEU A 221 -70.31 -56.88 -38.19
C LEU A 221 -71.61 -56.80 -37.38
N ALA A 222 -72.35 -55.69 -37.43
CA ALA A 222 -73.64 -55.54 -36.75
C ALA A 222 -74.78 -56.28 -37.46
N GLU A 223 -74.65 -56.56 -38.75
CA GLU A 223 -75.65 -57.26 -39.57
C GLU A 223 -75.56 -58.80 -39.49
N ILE A 224 -74.50 -59.36 -38.88
CA ILE A 224 -74.33 -60.80 -38.70
C ILE A 224 -75.14 -61.31 -37.48
N PRO A 225 -76.22 -62.10 -37.66
CA PRO A 225 -77.01 -62.61 -36.55
C PRO A 225 -76.24 -63.72 -35.83
N GLY A 226 -75.66 -63.42 -34.66
CA GLY A 226 -74.99 -64.43 -33.82
C GLY A 226 -73.84 -63.90 -32.97
N LEU A 227 -73.25 -62.76 -33.32
CA LEU A 227 -72.07 -62.22 -32.62
C LEU A 227 -72.38 -61.34 -31.39
N LEU A 228 -73.65 -61.03 -31.14
CA LEU A 228 -74.09 -60.18 -30.01
C LEU A 228 -74.21 -60.92 -28.66
N ARG A 229 -73.90 -62.22 -28.57
CA ARG A 229 -74.13 -62.99 -27.33
C ARG A 229 -73.01 -62.89 -26.29
N HIS A 230 -71.86 -62.27 -26.59
CA HIS A 230 -70.71 -62.28 -25.66
C HIS A 230 -70.06 -60.91 -25.36
N ARG A 231 -70.80 -59.79 -25.46
CA ARG A 231 -70.24 -58.44 -25.21
C ARG A 231 -70.81 -57.70 -23.99
N ARG A 232 -71.18 -58.41 -22.91
CA ARG A 232 -71.25 -57.79 -21.57
C ARG A 232 -69.85 -57.80 -20.97
N ARG A 233 -69.36 -56.61 -20.59
CA ARG A 233 -68.02 -56.25 -20.07
C ARG A 233 -66.99 -55.96 -21.16
N VAL A 234 -66.91 -54.70 -21.62
CA VAL A 234 -65.79 -53.77 -21.33
C VAL A 234 -66.30 -52.35 -21.67
N GLY A 235 -66.29 -51.44 -20.70
CA GLY A 235 -66.67 -50.05 -20.89
C GLY A 235 -65.60 -49.26 -21.65
N PHE A 236 -65.75 -49.14 -22.97
CA PHE A 236 -64.78 -48.44 -23.83
C PHE A 236 -65.36 -47.26 -24.62
N TRP A 237 -66.69 -47.09 -24.72
CA TRP A 237 -67.31 -46.16 -25.67
C TRP A 237 -67.76 -44.81 -25.09
N ARG A 238 -67.05 -44.25 -24.11
CA ARG A 238 -67.35 -42.93 -23.55
C ARG A 238 -66.39 -41.81 -24.01
N ARG A 239 -65.60 -42.03 -25.06
CA ARG A 239 -64.56 -41.09 -25.53
C ARG A 239 -64.55 -40.83 -27.05
N LEU A 240 -65.71 -40.84 -27.70
CA LEU A 240 -65.83 -40.51 -29.14
C LEU A 240 -66.72 -39.30 -29.44
N ALA A 241 -66.98 -38.46 -28.43
CA ALA A 241 -67.67 -37.18 -28.59
C ALA A 241 -66.79 -36.00 -28.13
N PHE A 242 -65.53 -35.95 -28.58
CA PHE A 242 -64.60 -34.85 -28.25
C PHE A 242 -63.83 -34.31 -29.47
N TRP A 243 -64.41 -34.38 -30.66
CA TRP A 243 -63.88 -33.69 -31.84
C TRP A 243 -64.90 -32.68 -32.33
N ALA A 244 -64.79 -31.45 -31.81
CA ALA A 244 -65.30 -30.25 -32.46
C ALA A 244 -64.16 -29.63 -33.30
N PRO A 245 -64.45 -28.95 -34.42
CA PRO A 245 -63.42 -28.42 -35.31
C PRO A 245 -62.61 -27.32 -34.61
N ILE A 246 -61.29 -27.36 -34.73
CA ILE A 246 -60.38 -26.31 -34.28
C ILE A 246 -60.45 -25.14 -35.28
N GLU A 247 -61.55 -24.40 -35.24
CA GLU A 247 -61.71 -23.08 -35.86
C GLU A 247 -62.07 -22.07 -34.78
N ALA A 248 -61.12 -21.75 -33.90
CA ALA A 248 -61.12 -20.52 -33.08
C ALA A 248 -59.84 -20.44 -32.24
N LEU A 249 -58.76 -19.92 -32.83
CA LEU A 249 -57.72 -19.25 -32.04
C LEU A 249 -57.62 -17.81 -32.56
N PRO A 250 -57.90 -16.79 -31.73
CA PRO A 250 -57.81 -15.40 -32.14
C PRO A 250 -56.34 -15.02 -32.40
N ARG A 251 -56.09 -14.44 -33.59
CA ARG A 251 -54.85 -13.74 -33.92
C ARG A 251 -54.65 -12.62 -32.91
N HIS A 252 -53.61 -12.72 -32.07
CA HIS A 252 -53.11 -11.58 -31.32
C HIS A 252 -52.47 -10.60 -32.31
N GLU A 253 -53.12 -9.45 -32.47
CA GLU A 253 -52.59 -8.30 -33.18
C GLU A 253 -51.38 -7.73 -32.46
N ARG A 254 -50.40 -7.32 -33.27
CA ARG A 254 -49.23 -6.54 -32.89
C ARG A 254 -49.67 -5.13 -32.52
N THR A 255 -49.27 -4.68 -31.33
CA THR A 255 -48.83 -3.31 -31.05
C THR A 255 -47.74 -3.37 -29.99
#